data_AF-A0A2E1U9V2-F1
#
_entry.id   AF-A0A2E1U9V2-F1
#
_cell.length_a   1.000
_cell.length_b   1.000
_cell.length_c   1.000
_cell.angle_alpha   90.00
_cell.angle_beta   90.00
_cell.angle_gamma   90.00
#
_symmetry.space_group_name_H-M   'P 1'
#
loop_
_entity.id
_entity.type
_entity.pdbx_description
1 polymer ?
#
loop_
_entity_poly.entity_id
_entity_poly.type
_entity_poly.pdbx_seq_one_letter_code
_entity_poly.pdbx_strand_id
1 'polypeptide(L)'
;MRTHLRSGLLLACTALFAAPTLAQEEPRGDRPGFRGERGERGQRGQRGQRGQRERGAEGRRGAQGEGEARPFGGVQRGEVRGNGRDRGAGGMFGGLPRWSTEPDFLRRDLRLVDDMLMVADEQLPMVEAFLADYEEGFQKAREEIEAKLRELRDANRPPEPSAEEQEEMRAMGTELREKMRAMRMMMSGNRELVDAEAAELEDLRAEIEAMRAKFQEMRMERMPEQDQIAEIARQASALRKEWLRNRASLEAEFTESLQVILGEEQLTLWDPFRRQVRRDRALPRGVLSGESLDVNTVVREFDASEAAAEALLAWEVELDKTLIDRDKTMMEIDLDALVATLENDDKAARDAARSESKVRRDVRDANLEAIDSIAALLGEQGDEFRLAAWKKAFPRVYRQTSFERALDAVRKIEGIDPLVLETVDRLEADYLTQLAELHEEARDATLKQELEQFEERFNQMRDRMNGERQRSDRDPTELDEIRERLRELEADSRETLESMLTPEEIAQLPRAGDRRGGPRNDEQRGDMRQRVIERFDRNGDGELDASEREEAMREMRNRRGNPERGIPAE
;
A
#
# COMPACT_ATOMS: atom_id res chain seq x y z
N MET A 1 26.66 -40.35 -5.45
CA MET A 1 26.58 -38.87 -5.35
C MET A 1 25.66 -38.22 -6.39
N ARG A 2 25.56 -38.67 -7.65
CA ARG A 2 24.62 -38.08 -8.64
C ARG A 2 23.12 -38.43 -8.46
N THR A 3 22.80 -39.46 -7.68
CA THR A 3 21.41 -39.92 -7.43
C THR A 3 20.71 -39.13 -6.33
N HIS A 4 21.39 -38.80 -5.22
CA HIS A 4 20.80 -38.02 -4.12
C HIS A 4 20.52 -36.56 -4.51
N LEU A 5 21.35 -35.97 -5.39
CA LEU A 5 21.12 -34.62 -5.93
C LEU A 5 19.84 -34.54 -6.78
N ARG A 6 19.54 -35.58 -7.58
CA ARG A 6 18.29 -35.63 -8.36
C ARG A 6 17.06 -35.85 -7.49
N SER A 7 17.16 -36.69 -6.46
CA SER A 7 16.06 -36.88 -5.50
C SER A 7 15.78 -35.60 -4.70
N GLY A 8 16.80 -34.88 -4.25
CA GLY A 8 16.66 -33.59 -3.58
C GLY A 8 16.11 -32.49 -4.49
N LEU A 9 16.54 -32.46 -5.77
CA LEU A 9 16.01 -31.53 -6.76
C LEU A 9 14.53 -31.81 -7.05
N LEU A 10 14.15 -33.08 -7.22
CA LEU A 10 12.75 -33.50 -7.40
C LEU A 10 11.89 -33.16 -6.18
N LEU A 11 12.40 -33.40 -4.96
CA LEU A 11 11.72 -33.03 -3.71
C LEU A 11 11.56 -31.51 -3.57
N ALA A 12 12.60 -30.74 -3.89
CA ALA A 12 12.54 -29.28 -3.91
C ALA A 12 11.55 -28.78 -4.98
N CYS A 13 11.59 -29.33 -6.20
CA CYS A 13 10.62 -29.03 -7.26
C CYS A 13 9.19 -29.40 -6.84
N THR A 14 8.95 -30.52 -6.16
CA THR A 14 7.61 -30.83 -5.64
C THR A 14 7.18 -29.90 -4.51
N ALA A 15 8.09 -29.50 -3.61
CA ALA A 15 7.81 -28.53 -2.57
C ALA A 15 7.49 -27.14 -3.15
N LEU A 16 8.12 -26.75 -4.25
CA LEU A 16 7.87 -25.50 -4.97
C LEU A 16 6.42 -25.38 -5.46
N PHE A 17 5.84 -26.48 -5.93
CA PHE A 17 4.44 -26.52 -6.40
C PHE A 17 3.43 -26.86 -5.29
N ALA A 18 3.87 -27.45 -4.17
CA ALA A 18 3.00 -27.82 -3.05
C ALA A 18 2.94 -26.78 -1.92
N ALA A 19 3.90 -25.86 -1.80
CA ALA A 19 3.96 -24.93 -0.67
C ALA A 19 2.79 -23.92 -0.68
N PRO A 20 1.96 -23.82 0.36
CA PRO A 20 0.95 -22.77 0.45
C PRO A 20 1.61 -21.40 0.61
N THR A 21 1.16 -20.40 -0.14
CA THR A 21 1.51 -19.00 0.16
C THR A 21 0.70 -18.54 1.36
N LEU A 22 1.31 -17.80 2.28
CA LEU A 22 0.65 -17.28 3.51
C LEU A 22 -0.57 -16.37 3.25
N ALA A 23 -0.93 -16.12 1.98
CA ALA A 23 -2.05 -15.30 1.55
C ALA A 23 -3.34 -16.07 1.18
N GLN A 24 -3.35 -17.42 1.21
CA GLN A 24 -4.54 -18.21 0.86
C GLN A 24 -5.05 -19.03 2.06
N GLU A 25 -6.05 -18.49 2.77
CA GLU A 25 -6.87 -19.26 3.69
C GLU A 25 -8.04 -19.91 2.92
N GLU A 26 -7.96 -21.22 2.66
CA GLU A 26 -9.15 -22.05 2.44
C GLU A 26 -9.34 -23.03 3.62
N PRO A 27 -10.58 -23.25 4.09
CA PRO A 27 -10.87 -24.25 5.11
C PRO A 27 -11.09 -25.60 4.44
N ARG A 28 -10.33 -26.63 4.82
CA ARG A 28 -10.75 -28.02 4.60
C ARG A 28 -11.04 -28.73 5.91
N GLY A 29 -12.34 -28.97 6.11
CA GLY A 29 -12.93 -30.30 6.30
C GLY A 29 -12.42 -31.18 7.45
N ASP A 30 -13.21 -31.21 8.52
CA ASP A 30 -13.49 -32.31 9.44
C ASP A 30 -12.42 -33.42 9.62
N ARG A 31 -11.75 -33.38 10.78
CA ARG A 31 -11.37 -34.60 11.52
C ARG A 31 -11.85 -34.51 12.98
N PRO A 32 -12.26 -35.63 13.59
CA PRO A 32 -13.12 -35.62 14.77
C PRO A 32 -12.35 -35.56 16.09
N GLY A 33 -12.81 -34.67 16.97
CA GLY A 33 -13.04 -34.95 18.39
C GLY A 33 -11.83 -34.97 19.32
N PHE A 34 -11.61 -33.87 20.05
CA PHE A 34 -11.14 -33.91 21.43
C PHE A 34 -12.14 -33.18 22.33
N ARG A 35 -13.00 -33.97 22.98
CA ARG A 35 -13.94 -33.52 24.02
C ARG A 35 -13.19 -33.54 25.35
N GLY A 36 -12.66 -32.39 25.75
CA GLY A 36 -12.14 -32.16 27.11
C GLY A 36 -13.28 -32.07 28.12
N GLU A 37 -13.16 -32.86 29.18
CA GLU A 37 -14.16 -33.18 30.18
C GLU A 37 -14.54 -32.00 31.10
N ARG A 38 -15.83 -31.95 31.47
CA ARG A 38 -16.33 -31.13 32.58
C ARG A 38 -15.90 -31.78 33.90
N GLY A 39 -14.98 -31.13 34.59
CA GLY A 39 -14.72 -31.33 36.02
C GLY A 39 -15.64 -30.50 36.91
N GLU A 40 -15.92 -31.04 38.09
CA GLU A 40 -17.07 -30.74 38.94
C GLU A 40 -16.97 -29.49 39.84
N ARG A 41 -18.13 -29.20 40.44
CA ARG A 41 -18.44 -28.13 41.40
C ARG A 41 -17.63 -28.20 42.70
N GLY A 42 -17.33 -27.03 43.27
CA GLY A 42 -16.95 -26.86 44.67
C GLY A 42 -17.15 -25.44 45.22
N GLN A 43 -18.26 -25.24 45.94
CA GLN A 43 -18.51 -24.36 47.11
C GLN A 43 -18.07 -22.87 47.10
N ARG A 44 -19.05 -21.94 47.06
CA ARG A 44 -19.66 -21.20 48.20
C ARG A 44 -18.72 -20.26 48.98
N GLY A 45 -18.89 -18.96 48.75
CA GLY A 45 -18.54 -17.86 49.66
C GLY A 45 -19.47 -16.67 49.43
N GLN A 46 -20.22 -16.27 50.47
CA GLN A 46 -21.25 -15.23 50.46
C GLN A 46 -20.67 -13.82 50.57
N ARG A 47 -21.31 -12.83 49.92
CA ARG A 47 -21.90 -11.59 50.52
C ARG A 47 -21.95 -10.44 49.51
N GLY A 48 -23.08 -9.73 49.50
CA GLY A 48 -23.16 -8.35 49.01
C GLY A 48 -24.36 -8.05 48.10
N GLN A 49 -25.56 -8.04 48.67
CA GLN A 49 -26.77 -7.49 48.03
C GLN A 49 -26.73 -5.96 47.94
N ARG A 50 -27.22 -5.41 46.83
CA ARG A 50 -28.06 -4.19 46.63
C ARG A 50 -27.88 -3.73 45.18
N GLY A 51 -28.89 -3.47 44.35
CA GLY A 51 -30.33 -3.45 44.54
C GLY A 51 -31.02 -3.53 43.18
N GLN A 52 -32.26 -4.00 43.22
CA GLN A 52 -33.19 -4.21 42.13
C GLN A 52 -33.53 -2.91 41.38
N ARG A 53 -33.84 -3.03 40.09
CA ARG A 53 -35.17 -2.63 39.58
C ARG A 53 -35.51 -3.45 38.33
N GLU A 54 -36.65 -4.11 38.46
CA GLU A 54 -37.32 -4.99 37.52
C GLU A 54 -38.06 -4.23 36.41
N ARG A 55 -38.24 -4.91 35.28
CA ARG A 55 -39.48 -5.17 34.49
C ARG A 55 -39.02 -5.44 33.06
N GLY A 56 -39.15 -6.65 32.50
CA GLY A 56 -40.42 -7.36 32.22
C GLY A 56 -40.97 -6.78 30.91
N ALA A 57 -41.35 -7.51 29.86
CA ALA A 57 -41.62 -8.91 29.60
C ALA A 57 -41.89 -9.01 28.07
N GLU A 58 -41.82 -10.23 27.50
CA GLU A 58 -42.59 -10.70 26.33
C GLU A 58 -42.45 -9.94 24.98
N GLY A 59 -42.29 -10.56 23.81
CA GLY A 59 -42.31 -11.95 23.40
C GLY A 59 -42.59 -12.03 21.88
N ARG A 60 -42.03 -13.06 21.26
CA ARG A 60 -42.58 -13.87 20.14
C ARG A 60 -42.61 -13.34 18.68
N ARG A 61 -42.22 -14.29 17.82
CA ARG A 61 -42.45 -14.52 16.36
C ARG A 61 -41.48 -13.77 15.44
N GLY A 62 -40.75 -14.38 14.51
CA GLY A 62 -40.79 -15.74 13.92
C GLY A 62 -41.24 -15.68 12.45
N ALA A 63 -40.31 -15.90 11.51
CA ALA A 63 -40.45 -16.40 10.12
C ALA A 63 -39.14 -16.05 9.37
N GLN A 64 -38.28 -17.00 8.95
CA GLN A 64 -38.35 -17.96 7.83
C GLN A 64 -38.23 -17.35 6.42
N GLY A 65 -37.34 -17.94 5.61
CA GLY A 65 -37.16 -17.76 4.15
C GLY A 65 -35.81 -17.15 3.80
N GLU A 66 -34.76 -17.94 3.52
CA GLU A 66 -34.35 -18.39 2.16
C GLU A 66 -33.97 -17.19 1.26
N GLY A 67 -32.79 -17.04 0.67
CA GLY A 67 -31.65 -17.89 0.40
C GLY A 67 -31.11 -17.42 -0.95
N GLU A 68 -29.88 -16.91 -1.03
CA GLU A 68 -29.10 -16.96 -2.28
C GLU A 68 -27.65 -16.55 -2.03
N ALA A 69 -26.77 -17.48 -2.41
CA ALA A 69 -25.33 -17.39 -2.34
C ALA A 69 -24.80 -16.31 -3.29
N ARG A 70 -23.81 -15.55 -2.83
CA ARG A 70 -22.93 -14.75 -3.70
C ARG A 70 -21.51 -15.30 -3.59
N PRO A 71 -20.81 -15.52 -4.71
CA PRO A 71 -19.50 -16.12 -4.70
C PRO A 71 -18.44 -15.12 -4.27
N PHE A 72 -17.43 -15.67 -3.58
CA PHE A 72 -16.21 -15.02 -3.15
C PHE A 72 -15.43 -14.48 -4.35
N GLY A 73 -14.96 -13.24 -4.21
CA GLY A 73 -14.14 -12.53 -5.18
C GLY A 73 -13.56 -11.28 -4.55
N GLY A 74 -12.96 -11.44 -3.36
CA GLY A 74 -12.32 -10.37 -2.62
C GLY A 74 -10.98 -10.02 -3.26
N VAL A 75 -11.02 -9.20 -4.31
CA VAL A 75 -9.84 -8.51 -4.84
C VAL A 75 -9.22 -7.71 -3.70
N GLN A 76 -8.02 -8.12 -3.25
CA GLN A 76 -7.20 -7.34 -2.33
C GLN A 76 -6.98 -5.95 -2.95
N ARG A 77 -7.81 -5.00 -2.52
CA ARG A 77 -7.65 -3.57 -2.81
C ARG A 77 -6.64 -3.01 -1.81
N GLY A 78 -5.41 -3.50 -1.91
CA GLY A 78 -4.24 -2.88 -1.31
C GLY A 78 -3.64 -1.90 -2.29
N GLU A 79 -4.30 -0.76 -2.52
CA GLU A 79 -3.65 0.37 -3.18
C GLU A 79 -2.48 0.81 -2.31
N VAL A 80 -1.28 0.30 -2.60
CA VAL A 80 -0.02 0.91 -2.20
C VAL A 80 0.08 2.21 -2.99
N ARG A 81 -0.67 3.21 -2.52
CA ARG A 81 -0.28 4.60 -2.70
C ARG A 81 1.13 4.67 -2.16
N GLY A 82 2.11 4.90 -3.04
CA GLY A 82 3.44 5.40 -2.67
C GLY A 82 3.23 6.62 -1.79
N ASN A 83 3.17 6.36 -0.50
CA ASN A 83 2.82 7.28 0.52
C ASN A 83 4.11 7.47 1.30
N GLY A 84 4.63 8.70 1.29
CA GLY A 84 5.37 9.23 2.44
C GLY A 84 4.49 9.29 3.70
N ARG A 85 3.72 8.24 4.01
CA ARG A 85 2.95 8.02 5.25
C ARG A 85 3.55 6.94 6.13
N ASP A 86 4.74 6.41 5.80
CA ASP A 86 5.56 5.69 6.77
C ASP A 86 6.32 6.63 7.73
N ARG A 87 6.11 7.94 7.61
CA ARG A 87 6.27 8.85 8.74
C ARG A 87 4.97 8.88 9.53
N GLY A 88 4.77 7.86 10.36
CA GLY A 88 3.97 8.03 11.57
C GLY A 88 4.45 9.26 12.34
N ALA A 89 3.64 9.79 13.25
CA ALA A 89 3.88 11.04 13.97
C ALA A 89 5.11 11.02 14.94
N GLY A 90 6.25 10.47 14.53
CA GLY A 90 7.55 10.62 15.15
C GLY A 90 8.38 11.60 14.31
N GLY A 91 8.97 12.61 14.96
CA GLY A 91 9.81 13.61 14.30
C GLY A 91 11.08 13.04 13.69
N MET A 92 12.08 13.91 13.51
CA MET A 92 13.37 13.66 12.85
C MET A 92 14.13 12.40 13.33
N PHE A 93 13.79 11.85 14.50
CA PHE A 93 14.40 10.69 15.16
C PHE A 93 13.44 9.50 15.31
N GLY A 94 12.61 9.23 14.30
CA GLY A 94 11.53 8.24 14.32
C GLY A 94 11.86 6.86 14.92
N GLY A 95 10.80 6.13 15.30
CA GLY A 95 10.89 4.79 15.87
C GLY A 95 11.43 3.75 14.89
N LEU A 96 11.39 2.48 15.30
CA LEU A 96 11.84 1.38 14.46
C LEU A 96 10.97 1.26 13.19
N PRO A 97 11.58 1.06 12.00
CA PRO A 97 10.82 0.78 10.78
C PRO A 97 9.90 -0.44 10.97
N ARG A 98 8.69 -0.39 10.42
CA ARG A 98 7.69 -1.47 10.58
C ARG A 98 8.22 -2.86 10.18
N TRP A 99 8.98 -2.95 9.09
CA TRP A 99 9.56 -4.20 8.64
C TRP A 99 10.58 -4.78 9.65
N SER A 100 11.21 -3.91 10.45
CA SER A 100 12.20 -4.30 11.45
C SER A 100 11.55 -4.82 12.73
N THR A 101 10.29 -4.45 12.97
CA THR A 101 9.49 -4.79 14.16
C THR A 101 8.50 -5.92 13.93
N GLU A 102 8.52 -6.51 12.75
CA GLU A 102 7.80 -7.73 12.41
C GLU A 102 8.77 -8.93 12.52
N PRO A 103 8.41 -9.99 13.26
CA PRO A 103 9.21 -11.20 13.34
C PRO A 103 9.13 -12.00 12.03
N ASP A 104 10.20 -12.73 11.71
CA ASP A 104 10.25 -13.53 10.47
C ASP A 104 9.36 -14.77 10.57
N PHE A 105 9.24 -15.32 11.78
CA PHE A 105 8.39 -16.46 12.14
C PHE A 105 7.31 -16.07 13.15
N LEU A 106 6.10 -16.62 12.99
CA LEU A 106 4.96 -16.40 13.88
C LEU A 106 4.29 -17.73 14.19
N ARG A 107 3.55 -17.83 15.30
CA ARG A 107 2.75 -19.03 15.61
C ARG A 107 1.81 -19.44 14.48
N ARG A 108 1.27 -18.47 13.73
CA ARG A 108 0.42 -18.73 12.56
C ARG A 108 1.14 -19.48 11.43
N ASP A 109 2.47 -19.41 11.40
CA ASP A 109 3.29 -20.06 10.38
C ASP A 109 3.52 -21.55 10.71
N LEU A 110 2.98 -22.07 11.83
CA LEU A 110 3.06 -23.50 12.18
C LEU A 110 2.63 -24.40 11.02
N ARG A 111 1.57 -24.01 10.29
CA ARG A 111 1.11 -24.74 9.10
C ARG A 111 2.15 -24.75 7.98
N LEU A 112 2.79 -23.62 7.72
CA LEU A 112 3.85 -23.52 6.72
C LEU A 112 5.05 -24.39 7.09
N VAL A 113 5.43 -24.40 8.37
CA VAL A 113 6.52 -25.25 8.89
C VAL A 113 6.17 -26.72 8.71
N ASP A 114 4.96 -27.12 9.10
CA ASP A 114 4.45 -28.49 8.98
C ASP A 114 4.43 -28.95 7.51
N ASP A 115 3.79 -28.17 6.63
CA ASP A 115 3.62 -28.49 5.21
C ASP A 115 4.96 -28.57 4.45
N MET A 116 5.91 -27.68 4.76
CA MET A 116 7.18 -27.61 4.02
C MET A 116 8.29 -28.49 4.58
N LEU A 117 8.36 -28.66 5.91
CA LEU A 117 9.38 -29.48 6.55
C LEU A 117 8.90 -30.90 6.85
N MET A 118 7.63 -31.21 6.56
CA MET A 118 7.01 -32.52 6.78
C MET A 118 7.21 -32.96 8.23
N VAL A 119 6.85 -32.09 9.16
CA VAL A 119 7.06 -32.29 10.60
C VAL A 119 6.19 -33.47 11.08
N ALA A 120 6.75 -34.35 11.89
CA ALA A 120 6.01 -35.48 12.44
C ALA A 120 5.04 -35.01 13.55
N ASP A 121 3.95 -35.75 13.76
CA ASP A 121 2.94 -35.45 14.79
C ASP A 121 3.57 -35.28 16.19
N GLU A 122 4.66 -36.00 16.50
CA GLU A 122 5.37 -35.89 17.77
C GLU A 122 6.28 -34.65 17.88
N GLN A 123 6.75 -34.11 16.74
CA GLN A 123 7.57 -32.91 16.67
C GLN A 123 6.72 -31.63 16.72
N LEU A 124 5.47 -31.70 16.25
CA LEU A 124 4.59 -30.53 16.12
C LEU A 124 4.40 -29.73 17.43
N PRO A 125 4.18 -30.34 18.61
CA PRO A 125 4.10 -29.60 19.87
C PRO A 125 5.40 -28.88 20.24
N MET A 126 6.56 -29.42 19.83
CA MET A 126 7.86 -28.77 20.06
C MET A 126 8.03 -27.56 19.15
N VAL A 127 7.65 -27.68 17.88
CA VAL A 127 7.64 -26.55 16.93
C VAL A 127 6.74 -25.43 17.42
N GLU A 128 5.53 -25.76 17.89
CA GLU A 128 4.60 -24.77 18.43
C GLU A 128 5.19 -24.05 19.65
N ALA A 129 5.85 -24.80 20.57
CA ALA A 129 6.54 -24.22 21.71
C ALA A 129 7.70 -23.29 21.30
N PHE A 130 8.54 -23.69 20.34
CA PHE A 130 9.63 -22.85 19.85
C PHE A 130 9.14 -21.57 19.17
N LEU A 131 8.07 -21.65 18.37
CA LEU A 131 7.42 -20.46 17.78
C LEU A 131 6.86 -19.54 18.87
N ALA A 132 6.28 -20.14 19.93
CA ALA A 132 5.75 -19.39 21.04
C ALA A 132 6.81 -18.63 21.83
N ASP A 133 7.93 -19.29 22.13
CA ASP A 133 9.07 -18.72 22.85
C ASP A 133 9.78 -17.64 22.01
N TYR A 134 9.96 -17.88 20.70
CA TYR A 134 10.51 -16.89 19.78
C TYR A 134 9.66 -15.62 19.71
N GLU A 135 8.34 -15.78 19.55
CA GLU A 135 7.41 -14.63 19.46
C GLU A 135 7.42 -13.81 20.77
N GLU A 136 7.42 -14.48 21.93
CA GLU A 136 7.51 -13.80 23.23
C GLU A 136 8.86 -13.08 23.42
N GLY A 137 9.96 -13.76 23.10
CA GLY A 137 11.31 -13.20 23.17
C GLY A 137 11.48 -11.98 22.26
N PHE A 138 10.98 -12.06 21.02
CA PHE A 138 10.98 -10.97 20.06
C PHE A 138 10.15 -9.78 20.56
N GLN A 139 8.94 -10.03 21.06
CA GLN A 139 8.08 -8.97 21.58
C GLN A 139 8.73 -8.22 22.75
N LYS A 140 9.33 -8.96 23.69
CA LYS A 140 10.01 -8.39 24.85
C LYS A 140 11.24 -7.56 24.43
N ALA A 141 12.07 -8.09 23.53
CA ALA A 141 13.24 -7.37 23.02
C ALA A 141 12.84 -6.09 22.27
N ARG A 142 11.74 -6.13 21.52
CA ARG A 142 11.19 -4.96 20.83
C ARG A 142 10.76 -3.88 21.81
N GLU A 143 9.98 -4.26 22.82
CA GLU A 143 9.50 -3.35 23.86
C GLU A 143 10.66 -2.68 24.61
N GLU A 144 11.74 -3.41 24.88
CA GLU A 144 12.93 -2.87 25.54
C GLU A 144 13.61 -1.79 24.67
N ILE A 145 13.82 -2.04 23.38
CA ILE A 145 14.41 -1.04 22.48
C ILE A 145 13.47 0.15 22.29
N GLU A 146 12.16 -0.09 22.11
CA GLU A 146 11.19 1.00 22.00
C GLU A 146 11.16 1.88 23.25
N ALA A 147 11.33 1.29 24.44
CA ALA A 147 11.48 2.02 25.68
C ALA A 147 12.76 2.88 25.68
N LYS A 148 13.92 2.31 25.30
CA LYS A 148 15.19 3.07 25.19
C LYS A 148 15.10 4.23 24.20
N LEU A 149 14.49 4.00 23.02
CA LEU A 149 14.27 5.05 22.02
C LEU A 149 13.32 6.14 22.52
N ARG A 150 12.29 5.75 23.29
CA ARG A 150 11.34 6.68 23.91
C ARG A 150 12.01 7.53 24.97
N GLU A 151 12.81 6.93 25.85
CA GLU A 151 13.60 7.62 26.86
C GLU A 151 14.57 8.61 26.23
N LEU A 152 15.29 8.21 25.17
CA LEU A 152 16.17 9.09 24.42
C LEU A 152 15.40 10.30 23.86
N ARG A 153 14.24 10.06 23.25
CA ARG A 153 13.38 11.14 22.72
C ARG A 153 12.88 12.06 23.83
N ASP A 154 12.42 11.50 24.95
CA ASP A 154 11.81 12.27 26.03
C ASP A 154 12.87 13.11 26.78
N ALA A 155 14.09 12.58 26.94
CA ALA A 155 15.23 13.31 27.51
C ALA A 155 15.70 14.48 26.62
N ASN A 156 15.52 14.37 25.31
CA ASN A 156 15.90 15.38 24.32
C ASN A 156 14.70 16.14 23.74
N ARG A 157 13.55 16.09 24.42
CA ARG A 157 12.35 16.78 23.97
C ARG A 157 12.55 18.30 24.11
N PRO A 158 12.27 19.09 23.06
CA PRO A 158 12.28 20.54 23.16
C PRO A 158 11.33 21.03 24.26
N PRO A 159 11.67 22.13 24.96
CA PRO A 159 10.80 22.71 25.98
C PRO A 159 9.42 23.03 25.39
N GLU A 160 8.35 22.73 26.14
CA GLU A 160 6.98 23.02 25.70
C GLU A 160 6.75 24.53 25.52
N PRO A 161 5.90 24.93 24.57
CA PRO A 161 5.54 26.33 24.38
C PRO A 161 4.83 26.88 25.60
N SER A 162 5.19 28.11 25.97
CA SER A 162 4.46 28.87 26.99
C SER A 162 3.00 29.04 26.56
N ALA A 163 2.08 29.29 27.49
CA ALA A 163 0.67 29.46 27.15
C ALA A 163 0.45 30.57 26.10
N GLU A 164 1.23 31.65 26.21
CA GLU A 164 1.24 32.78 25.28
C GLU A 164 1.74 32.37 23.89
N GLU A 165 2.85 31.63 23.80
CA GLU A 165 3.38 31.11 22.52
C GLU A 165 2.41 30.10 21.88
N GLN A 166 1.74 29.27 22.69
CA GLN A 166 0.72 28.35 22.16
C GLN A 166 -0.47 29.11 21.58
N GLU A 167 -0.88 30.21 22.20
CA GLU A 167 -1.94 31.08 21.70
C GLU A 167 -1.52 31.78 20.42
N GLU A 168 -0.29 32.33 20.36
CA GLU A 168 0.27 32.95 19.17
C GLU A 168 0.37 31.96 18.00
N MET A 169 0.89 30.75 18.21
CA MET A 169 0.95 29.71 17.19
C MET A 169 -0.45 29.27 16.72
N ARG A 170 -1.44 29.21 17.63
CA ARG A 170 -2.83 28.90 17.26
C ARG A 170 -3.43 30.01 16.40
N ALA A 171 -3.24 31.27 16.79
CA ALA A 171 -3.70 32.45 16.06
C ALA A 171 -3.06 32.53 14.66
N MET A 172 -1.74 32.36 14.59
CA MET A 172 -1.00 32.30 13.33
C MET A 172 -1.48 31.13 12.46
N GLY A 173 -1.74 29.97 13.05
CA GLY A 173 -2.26 28.80 12.32
C GLY A 173 -3.67 29.01 11.78
N THR A 174 -4.55 29.73 12.50
CA THR A 174 -5.88 30.12 11.99
C THR A 174 -5.75 31.08 10.82
N GLU A 175 -4.92 32.11 10.96
CA GLU A 175 -4.70 33.13 9.94
C GLU A 175 -4.11 32.51 8.66
N LEU A 176 -3.12 31.61 8.79
CA LEU A 176 -2.54 30.88 7.65
C LEU A 176 -3.59 30.08 6.88
N ARG A 177 -4.50 29.39 7.59
CA ARG A 177 -5.56 28.59 6.96
C ARG A 177 -6.56 29.47 6.22
N GLU A 178 -6.90 30.62 6.78
CA GLU A 178 -7.79 31.59 6.15
C GLU A 178 -7.15 32.18 4.89
N LYS A 179 -5.88 32.60 4.96
CA LYS A 179 -5.13 33.09 3.81
C LYS A 179 -4.96 32.03 2.72
N MET A 180 -4.63 30.79 3.08
CA MET A 180 -4.56 29.67 2.12
C MET A 180 -5.92 29.36 1.48
N ARG A 181 -7.02 29.56 2.21
CA ARG A 181 -8.37 29.42 1.67
C ARG A 181 -8.69 30.54 0.69
N ALA A 182 -8.38 31.79 1.04
CA ALA A 182 -8.55 32.96 0.16
C ALA A 182 -7.75 32.78 -1.14
N MET A 183 -6.48 32.37 -1.03
CA MET A 183 -5.62 32.09 -2.17
C MET A 183 -6.21 31.01 -3.08
N ARG A 184 -6.73 29.92 -2.49
CA ARG A 184 -7.36 28.84 -3.27
C ARG A 184 -8.62 29.33 -3.99
N MET A 185 -9.39 30.23 -3.40
CA MET A 185 -10.58 30.82 -4.03
C MET A 185 -10.19 31.73 -5.20
N MET A 186 -9.16 32.57 -5.04
CA MET A 186 -8.65 33.41 -6.14
C MET A 186 -8.05 32.57 -7.29
N MET A 187 -7.39 31.46 -6.96
CA MET A 187 -6.84 30.52 -7.94
C MET A 187 -7.88 29.53 -8.50
N SER A 188 -9.15 29.65 -8.10
CA SER A 188 -10.20 28.75 -8.59
C SER A 188 -10.86 29.32 -9.84
N GLY A 189 -10.80 28.56 -10.93
CA GLY A 189 -11.32 28.96 -12.23
C GLY A 189 -10.20 29.12 -13.26
N ASN A 190 -10.46 28.71 -14.50
CA ASN A 190 -9.51 28.79 -15.62
C ASN A 190 -9.53 30.19 -16.25
N ARG A 191 -9.59 31.23 -15.41
CA ARG A 191 -9.74 32.63 -15.82
C ARG A 191 -8.45 33.38 -15.52
N GLU A 192 -8.07 34.22 -16.47
CA GLU A 192 -6.96 35.17 -16.33
C GLU A 192 -7.29 36.19 -15.23
N LEU A 193 -6.41 36.29 -14.24
CA LEU A 193 -6.54 37.27 -13.15
C LEU A 193 -6.40 38.66 -13.74
N VAL A 194 -7.26 39.59 -13.34
CA VAL A 194 -7.09 41.01 -13.68
C VAL A 194 -5.89 41.56 -12.87
N ASP A 195 -5.19 42.58 -13.36
CA ASP A 195 -4.00 43.16 -12.70
C ASP A 195 -4.19 43.42 -11.19
N ALA A 196 -5.39 43.85 -10.77
CA ALA A 196 -5.73 44.04 -9.36
C ALA A 196 -5.81 42.72 -8.57
N GLU A 197 -6.42 41.67 -9.13
CA GLU A 197 -6.50 40.33 -8.52
C GLU A 197 -5.12 39.65 -8.50
N ALA A 198 -4.28 39.92 -9.50
CA ALA A 198 -2.90 39.45 -9.53
C ALA A 198 -2.04 40.12 -8.43
N ALA A 199 -2.21 41.43 -8.21
CA ALA A 199 -1.56 42.15 -7.12
C ALA A 199 -2.02 41.63 -5.74
N GLU A 200 -3.33 41.44 -5.53
CA GLU A 200 -3.86 40.86 -4.28
C GLU A 200 -3.33 39.44 -4.02
N LEU A 201 -3.16 38.62 -5.07
CA LEU A 201 -2.58 37.30 -4.96
C LEU A 201 -1.09 37.35 -4.59
N GLU A 202 -0.34 38.32 -5.12
CA GLU A 202 1.07 38.54 -4.79
C GLU A 202 1.24 38.96 -3.33
N ASP A 203 0.44 39.91 -2.86
CA ASP A 203 0.41 40.34 -1.45
C ASP A 203 0.08 39.17 -0.52
N LEU A 204 -0.94 38.37 -0.87
CA LEU A 204 -1.31 37.19 -0.10
C LEU A 204 -0.21 36.12 -0.07
N ARG A 205 0.57 35.96 -1.14
CA ARG A 205 1.76 35.09 -1.16
C ARG A 205 2.83 35.61 -0.22
N ALA A 206 3.12 36.91 -0.26
CA ALA A 206 4.11 37.55 0.60
C ALA A 206 3.74 37.42 2.08
N GLU A 207 2.46 37.61 2.42
CA GLU A 207 1.97 37.45 3.79
C GLU A 207 2.05 35.99 4.28
N ILE A 208 1.69 35.02 3.43
CA ILE A 208 1.85 33.59 3.75
C ILE A 208 3.32 33.23 3.95
N GLU A 209 4.21 33.83 3.16
CA GLU A 209 5.66 33.65 3.28
C GLU A 209 6.22 34.22 4.57
N ALA A 210 5.88 35.47 4.90
CA ALA A 210 6.29 36.11 6.15
C ALA A 210 5.80 35.31 7.36
N MET A 211 4.56 34.81 7.31
CA MET A 211 4.00 33.98 8.37
C MET A 211 4.70 32.63 8.50
N ARG A 212 5.06 31.98 7.38
CA ARG A 212 5.85 30.75 7.38
C ARG A 212 7.26 30.99 7.92
N ALA A 213 7.89 32.11 7.58
CA ALA A 213 9.21 32.47 8.08
C ALA A 213 9.19 32.66 9.59
N LYS A 214 8.22 33.41 10.12
CA LYS A 214 8.02 33.59 11.57
C LYS A 214 7.73 32.24 12.27
N PHE A 215 6.92 31.38 11.67
CA PHE A 215 6.67 30.03 12.18
C PHE A 215 7.94 29.15 12.19
N GLN A 216 8.80 29.28 11.17
CA GLN A 216 10.08 28.58 11.10
C GLN A 216 11.07 29.11 12.13
N GLU A 217 11.17 30.42 12.31
CA GLU A 217 12.05 31.07 13.29
C GLU A 217 11.70 30.62 14.72
N MET A 218 10.42 30.75 15.12
CA MET A 218 9.93 30.24 16.41
C MET A 218 10.20 28.74 16.60
N ARG A 219 10.22 27.96 15.51
CA ARG A 219 10.57 26.54 15.57
C ARG A 219 12.06 26.33 15.78
N MET A 220 12.91 27.10 15.07
CA MET A 220 14.37 27.01 15.11
C MET A 220 14.94 27.43 16.46
N GLU A 221 14.42 28.49 17.09
CA GLU A 221 14.83 28.93 18.44
C GLU A 221 14.65 27.86 19.52
N ARG A 222 13.75 26.90 19.27
CA ARG A 222 13.43 25.80 20.19
C ARG A 222 14.14 24.50 19.84
N MET A 223 14.72 24.41 18.64
CA MET A 223 15.45 23.20 18.25
C MET A 223 16.80 23.16 18.98
N PRO A 224 17.26 21.97 19.39
CA PRO A 224 18.63 21.81 19.86
C PRO A 224 19.64 22.28 18.81
N GLU A 225 20.84 22.65 19.23
CA GLU A 225 21.94 22.97 18.31
C GLU A 225 22.23 21.77 17.37
N GLN A 226 22.74 22.05 16.17
CA GLN A 226 22.98 21.03 15.14
C GLN A 226 23.82 19.85 15.66
N ASP A 227 24.86 20.13 16.46
CA ASP A 227 25.72 19.09 17.05
C ASP A 227 24.96 18.20 18.04
N GLN A 228 24.01 18.77 18.80
CA GLN A 228 23.15 18.01 19.72
C GLN A 228 22.19 17.12 18.92
N ILE A 229 21.64 17.63 17.81
CA ILE A 229 20.79 16.85 16.89
C ILE A 229 21.58 15.67 16.30
N ALA A 230 22.82 15.91 15.86
CA ALA A 230 23.70 14.86 15.33
C ALA A 230 24.05 13.81 16.40
N GLU A 231 24.31 14.22 17.65
CA GLU A 231 24.54 13.30 18.77
C GLU A 231 23.32 12.41 19.04
N ILE A 232 22.11 12.99 19.12
CA ILE A 232 20.86 12.23 19.31
C ILE A 232 20.67 11.23 18.15
N ALA A 233 20.96 11.64 16.91
CA ALA A 233 20.89 10.75 15.75
C ALA A 233 21.86 9.57 15.88
N ARG A 234 23.10 9.81 16.34
CA ARG A 234 24.10 8.76 16.57
C ARG A 234 23.68 7.80 17.68
N GLN A 235 23.14 8.29 18.78
CA GLN A 235 22.60 7.45 19.87
C GLN A 235 21.40 6.62 19.41
N ALA A 236 20.47 7.23 18.67
CA ALA A 236 19.32 6.51 18.10
C ALA A 236 19.78 5.44 17.09
N SER A 237 20.78 5.74 16.26
CA SER A 237 21.37 4.78 15.32
C SER A 237 22.02 3.60 16.05
N ALA A 238 22.74 3.85 17.16
CA ALA A 238 23.33 2.79 17.98
C ALA A 238 22.26 1.86 18.58
N LEU A 239 21.16 2.40 19.12
CA LEU A 239 20.04 1.60 19.64
C LEU A 239 19.37 0.77 18.54
N ARG A 240 19.24 1.31 17.32
CA ARG A 240 18.73 0.54 16.19
C ARG A 240 19.70 -0.57 15.76
N LYS A 241 21.02 -0.33 15.78
CA LYS A 241 22.03 -1.37 15.53
C LYS A 241 21.98 -2.46 16.60
N GLU A 242 21.75 -2.11 17.86
CA GLU A 242 21.50 -3.07 18.95
C GLU A 242 20.26 -3.92 18.68
N TRP A 243 19.13 -3.29 18.31
CA TRP A 243 17.91 -4.01 17.94
C TRP A 243 18.13 -5.05 16.85
N LEU A 244 18.83 -4.68 15.77
CA LEU A 244 19.08 -5.60 14.66
C LEU A 244 19.93 -6.81 15.08
N ARG A 245 20.92 -6.60 15.97
CA ARG A 245 21.70 -7.72 16.54
C ARG A 245 20.84 -8.63 17.41
N ASN A 246 19.99 -8.05 18.26
CA ASN A 246 19.10 -8.84 19.13
C ASN A 246 18.10 -9.64 18.29
N ARG A 247 17.50 -9.01 17.27
CA ARG A 247 16.62 -9.68 16.31
C ARG A 247 17.33 -10.86 15.63
N ALA A 248 18.55 -10.64 15.12
CA ALA A 248 19.31 -11.69 14.45
C ALA A 248 19.68 -12.84 15.40
N SER A 249 19.99 -12.56 16.67
CA SER A 249 20.25 -13.58 17.70
C SER A 249 19.00 -14.42 17.95
N LEU A 250 17.85 -13.79 18.15
CA LEU A 250 16.58 -14.50 18.37
C LEU A 250 16.20 -15.38 17.18
N GLU A 251 16.39 -14.90 15.96
CA GLU A 251 16.17 -15.71 14.75
C GLU A 251 17.14 -16.90 14.70
N ALA A 252 18.42 -16.69 15.00
CA ALA A 252 19.42 -17.75 15.04
C ALA A 252 19.10 -18.82 16.09
N GLU A 253 18.76 -18.42 17.31
CA GLU A 253 18.37 -19.33 18.41
C GLU A 253 17.13 -20.16 18.06
N PHE A 254 16.11 -19.51 17.48
CA PHE A 254 14.90 -20.20 17.02
C PHE A 254 15.22 -21.21 15.90
N THR A 255 15.97 -20.77 14.88
CA THR A 255 16.31 -21.63 13.73
C THR A 255 17.18 -22.81 14.12
N GLU A 256 18.15 -22.62 15.02
CA GLU A 256 18.97 -23.72 15.59
C GLU A 256 18.09 -24.72 16.36
N SER A 257 17.19 -24.21 17.22
CA SER A 257 16.27 -25.05 17.99
C SER A 257 15.37 -25.90 17.08
N LEU A 258 14.88 -25.32 15.99
CA LEU A 258 14.09 -26.04 15.00
C LEU A 258 14.94 -27.11 14.30
N GLN A 259 16.14 -26.77 13.81
CA GLN A 259 17.02 -27.72 13.11
C GLN A 259 17.40 -28.93 13.97
N VAL A 260 17.58 -28.76 15.28
CA VAL A 260 17.92 -29.84 16.22
C VAL A 260 16.86 -30.94 16.27
N ILE A 261 15.58 -30.57 16.12
CA ILE A 261 14.49 -31.55 16.17
C ILE A 261 14.20 -32.19 14.81
N LEU A 262 14.74 -31.66 13.70
CA LEU A 262 14.54 -32.20 12.35
C LEU A 262 15.45 -33.40 12.07
N GLY A 263 14.90 -34.41 11.39
CA GLY A 263 15.67 -35.54 10.88
C GLY A 263 16.50 -35.18 9.64
N GLU A 264 17.44 -36.05 9.26
CA GLU A 264 18.34 -35.81 8.11
C GLU A 264 17.60 -35.54 6.80
N GLU A 265 16.48 -36.22 6.54
CA GLU A 265 15.66 -36.00 5.34
C GLU A 265 14.95 -34.64 5.39
N GLN A 266 14.40 -34.25 6.55
CA GLN A 266 13.72 -32.96 6.75
C GLN A 266 14.70 -31.79 6.64
N LEU A 267 15.94 -31.95 7.09
CA LEU A 267 16.99 -30.94 6.95
C LEU A 267 17.31 -30.60 5.48
N THR A 268 17.05 -31.52 4.54
CA THR A 268 17.21 -31.21 3.10
C THR A 268 16.16 -30.21 2.58
N LEU A 269 15.04 -30.04 3.30
CA LEU A 269 13.96 -29.10 2.98
C LEU A 269 14.17 -27.72 3.64
N TRP A 270 15.22 -27.58 4.46
CA TRP A 270 15.50 -26.36 5.22
C TRP A 270 15.72 -25.14 4.34
N ASP A 271 16.60 -25.25 3.33
CA ASP A 271 16.92 -24.12 2.46
C ASP A 271 15.70 -23.68 1.63
N PRO A 272 14.92 -24.58 0.98
CA PRO A 272 13.63 -24.22 0.36
C PRO A 272 12.68 -23.50 1.32
N PHE A 273 12.51 -24.01 2.54
CA PHE A 273 11.66 -23.40 3.56
C PHE A 273 12.12 -21.97 3.90
N ARG A 274 13.42 -21.77 4.13
CA ARG A 274 14.01 -20.44 4.40
C ARG A 274 13.75 -19.46 3.28
N ARG A 275 13.92 -19.89 2.02
CA ARG A 275 13.63 -19.05 0.85
C ARG A 275 12.16 -18.66 0.76
N GLN A 276 11.24 -19.61 1.01
CA GLN A 276 9.80 -19.33 1.04
C GLN A 276 9.45 -18.28 2.10
N VAL A 277 9.90 -18.48 3.34
CA VAL A 277 9.65 -17.54 4.45
C VAL A 277 10.20 -16.15 4.09
N ARG A 278 11.42 -16.07 3.56
CA ARG A 278 12.02 -14.80 3.17
C ARG A 278 11.24 -14.14 2.03
N ARG A 279 10.83 -14.89 1.00
CA ARG A 279 10.02 -14.37 -0.09
C ARG A 279 8.71 -13.78 0.42
N ASP A 280 7.97 -14.50 1.26
CA ASP A 280 6.69 -14.05 1.81
C ASP A 280 6.81 -12.78 2.68
N ARG A 281 7.94 -12.61 3.38
CA ARG A 281 8.17 -11.47 4.30
C ARG A 281 8.84 -10.27 3.65
N ALA A 282 9.76 -10.50 2.71
CA ALA A 282 10.61 -9.47 2.15
C ALA A 282 10.12 -8.97 0.79
N LEU A 283 9.57 -9.85 -0.07
CA LEU A 283 9.13 -9.46 -1.40
C LEU A 283 8.05 -8.36 -1.41
N PRO A 284 7.03 -8.37 -0.51
CA PRO A 284 6.00 -7.32 -0.48
C PRO A 284 6.52 -5.90 -0.16
N ARG A 285 7.78 -5.75 0.27
CA ARG A 285 8.41 -4.47 0.58
C ARG A 285 8.94 -3.74 -0.66
N GLY A 286 8.75 -4.32 -1.85
CA GLY A 286 9.16 -3.68 -3.08
C GLY A 286 8.38 -2.41 -3.37
N VAL A 287 9.08 -1.43 -3.95
CA VAL A 287 8.54 -0.11 -4.30
C VAL A 287 8.59 0.15 -5.81
N LEU A 288 9.45 -0.59 -6.54
CA LEU A 288 9.54 -0.50 -7.99
C LEU A 288 8.54 -1.43 -8.66
N SER A 289 8.13 -1.08 -9.88
CA SER A 289 7.30 -1.95 -10.70
C SER A 289 8.06 -3.26 -10.96
N GLY A 290 7.42 -4.40 -10.68
CA GLY A 290 8.03 -5.73 -10.77
C GLY A 290 8.90 -6.18 -9.57
N GLU A 291 9.28 -5.29 -8.64
CA GLU A 291 10.10 -5.69 -7.48
C GLU A 291 9.34 -6.63 -6.54
N SER A 292 8.03 -6.39 -6.34
CA SER A 292 7.18 -7.21 -5.47
C SER A 292 6.52 -8.41 -6.17
N LEU A 293 6.94 -8.74 -7.41
CA LEU A 293 6.36 -9.85 -8.15
C LEU A 293 6.83 -11.18 -7.56
N ASP A 294 5.87 -12.05 -7.19
CA ASP A 294 6.16 -13.45 -6.91
C ASP A 294 5.94 -14.29 -8.19
N VAL A 295 7.03 -14.62 -8.87
CA VAL A 295 6.99 -15.41 -10.12
C VAL A 295 6.46 -16.82 -9.86
N ASN A 296 6.73 -17.42 -8.69
CA ASN A 296 6.22 -18.75 -8.33
C ASN A 296 4.68 -18.76 -8.32
N THR A 297 4.06 -17.72 -7.75
CA THR A 297 2.60 -17.58 -7.75
C THR A 297 2.01 -17.47 -9.17
N VAL A 298 2.74 -16.89 -10.13
CA VAL A 298 2.27 -16.82 -11.54
C VAL A 298 2.42 -18.17 -12.23
N VAL A 299 3.59 -18.81 -12.12
CA VAL A 299 3.89 -20.08 -12.81
C VAL A 299 2.92 -21.19 -12.42
N ARG A 300 2.41 -21.20 -11.18
CA ARG A 300 1.42 -22.18 -10.71
C ARG A 300 0.09 -22.16 -11.45
N GLU A 301 -0.22 -21.09 -12.18
CA GLU A 301 -1.41 -21.00 -13.03
C GLU A 301 -1.23 -21.75 -14.37
N PHE A 302 -0.03 -22.27 -14.65
CA PHE A 302 0.38 -22.88 -15.91
C PHE A 302 0.94 -24.29 -15.73
N ASP A 303 0.91 -25.10 -16.78
CA ASP A 303 1.50 -26.44 -16.77
C ASP A 303 3.02 -26.36 -16.96
N ALA A 304 3.74 -26.26 -15.84
CA ALA A 304 5.20 -26.14 -15.84
C ALA A 304 5.89 -27.45 -16.28
N SER A 305 6.75 -27.35 -17.30
CA SER A 305 7.68 -28.42 -17.67
C SER A 305 8.76 -28.63 -16.59
N GLU A 306 9.45 -29.78 -16.60
CA GLU A 306 10.59 -30.02 -15.69
C GLU A 306 11.67 -28.93 -15.85
N ALA A 307 11.92 -28.48 -17.08
CA ALA A 307 12.86 -27.39 -17.35
C ALA A 307 12.36 -26.05 -16.78
N ALA A 308 11.07 -25.74 -16.88
CA ALA A 308 10.49 -24.54 -16.28
C ALA A 308 10.56 -24.59 -14.73
N ALA A 309 10.40 -25.78 -14.13
CA ALA A 309 10.57 -25.98 -12.70
C ALA A 309 12.03 -25.77 -12.23
N GLU A 310 13.01 -26.23 -13.01
CA GLU A 310 14.43 -25.97 -12.75
C GLU A 310 14.76 -24.48 -12.86
N ALA A 311 14.22 -23.79 -13.86
CA ALA A 311 14.38 -22.35 -14.03
C ALA A 311 13.73 -21.56 -12.88
N LEU A 312 12.56 -21.99 -12.39
CA LEU A 312 11.91 -21.39 -11.22
C LEU A 312 12.76 -21.57 -9.96
N LEU A 313 13.37 -22.75 -9.74
CA LEU A 313 14.29 -22.97 -8.63
C LEU A 313 15.54 -22.07 -8.73
N ALA A 314 16.09 -21.91 -9.94
CA ALA A 314 17.23 -21.01 -10.16
C ALA A 314 16.88 -19.55 -9.84
N TRP A 315 15.70 -19.10 -10.27
CA TRP A 315 15.16 -17.78 -9.89
C TRP A 315 15.01 -17.65 -8.38
N GLU A 316 14.46 -18.63 -7.68
CA GLU A 316 14.29 -18.54 -6.23
C GLU A 316 15.62 -18.38 -5.49
N VAL A 317 16.67 -19.06 -5.93
CA VAL A 317 18.01 -18.94 -5.33
C VAL A 317 18.59 -17.54 -5.57
N GLU A 318 18.45 -16.97 -6.77
CA GLU A 318 18.94 -15.62 -7.04
C GLU A 318 18.07 -14.54 -6.35
N LEU A 319 16.76 -14.72 -6.33
CA LEU A 319 15.84 -13.85 -5.61
C LEU A 319 16.17 -13.83 -4.12
N ASP A 320 16.44 -14.99 -3.53
CA ASP A 320 16.79 -15.10 -2.11
C ASP A 320 18.04 -14.28 -1.75
N LYS A 321 19.08 -14.39 -2.59
CA LYS A 321 20.33 -13.64 -2.46
C LYS A 321 20.09 -12.13 -2.61
N THR A 322 19.36 -11.71 -3.64
CA THR A 322 19.09 -10.29 -3.89
C THR A 322 18.19 -9.68 -2.80
N LEU A 323 17.25 -10.43 -2.22
CA LEU A 323 16.45 -10.00 -1.08
C LEU A 323 17.31 -9.80 0.18
N ILE A 324 18.25 -10.72 0.46
CA ILE A 324 19.21 -10.55 1.57
C ILE A 324 20.04 -9.28 1.38
N ASP A 325 20.61 -9.11 0.19
CA ASP A 325 21.47 -7.96 -0.12
C ASP A 325 20.69 -6.65 -0.01
N ARG A 326 19.47 -6.61 -0.57
CA ARG A 326 18.58 -5.45 -0.47
C ARG A 326 18.25 -5.12 0.97
N ASP A 327 17.76 -6.08 1.73
CA ASP A 327 17.34 -5.82 3.11
C ASP A 327 18.52 -5.37 3.97
N LYS A 328 19.69 -6.01 3.83
CA LYS A 328 20.90 -5.60 4.55
C LYS A 328 21.34 -4.18 4.18
N THR A 329 21.39 -3.85 2.88
CA THR A 329 21.82 -2.52 2.43
C THR A 329 20.81 -1.44 2.82
N MET A 330 19.50 -1.72 2.75
CA MET A 330 18.46 -0.78 3.22
C MET A 330 18.64 -0.45 4.71
N MET A 331 18.98 -1.46 5.51
CA MET A 331 19.28 -1.26 6.93
C MET A 331 20.47 -0.34 7.15
N GLU A 332 21.58 -0.58 6.46
CA GLU A 332 22.79 0.24 6.59
C GLU A 332 22.54 1.69 6.13
N ILE A 333 21.82 1.86 5.02
CA ILE A 333 21.44 3.17 4.49
C ILE A 333 20.56 3.95 5.46
N ASP A 334 19.47 3.36 5.97
CA ASP A 334 18.54 4.06 6.87
C ASP A 334 19.24 4.57 8.15
N LEU A 335 20.27 3.86 8.61
CA LEU A 335 21.02 4.18 9.83
C LEU A 335 22.06 5.27 9.64
N ASP A 336 22.74 5.28 8.51
CA ASP A 336 23.88 6.16 8.26
C ASP A 336 23.51 7.38 7.39
N ALA A 337 22.51 7.27 6.50
CA ALA A 337 22.07 8.37 5.64
C ALA A 337 21.42 9.52 6.43
N LEU A 338 20.70 9.22 7.52
CA LEU A 338 20.14 10.25 8.41
C LEU A 338 21.25 11.06 9.07
N VAL A 339 22.31 10.40 9.56
CA VAL A 339 23.46 11.05 10.20
C VAL A 339 24.22 11.88 9.17
N ALA A 340 24.54 11.29 8.01
CA ALA A 340 25.21 11.99 6.91
C ALA A 340 24.45 13.26 6.46
N THR A 341 23.12 13.18 6.37
CA THR A 341 22.28 14.34 6.01
C THR A 341 22.38 15.46 7.06
N LEU A 342 22.41 15.13 8.35
CA LEU A 342 22.54 16.11 9.43
C LEU A 342 23.93 16.74 9.50
N GLU A 343 24.95 16.01 9.06
CA GLU A 343 26.35 16.45 8.98
C GLU A 343 26.68 17.17 7.66
N ASN A 344 25.69 17.37 6.78
CA ASN A 344 25.86 17.93 5.43
C ASN A 344 26.87 17.14 4.57
N ASP A 345 26.99 15.82 4.77
CA ASP A 345 27.78 14.94 3.90
C ASP A 345 26.99 14.57 2.64
N ASP A 346 27.04 15.51 1.70
CA ASP A 346 26.40 15.46 0.40
C ASP A 346 26.84 14.26 -0.47
N LYS A 347 28.06 13.75 -0.22
CA LYS A 347 28.59 12.60 -0.95
C LYS A 347 28.00 11.31 -0.40
N ALA A 348 28.06 11.11 0.91
CA ALA A 348 27.53 9.92 1.57
C ALA A 348 26.03 9.75 1.29
N ALA A 349 25.25 10.83 1.27
CA ALA A 349 23.83 10.77 0.99
C ALA A 349 23.51 10.39 -0.48
N ARG A 350 24.32 10.83 -1.46
CA ARG A 350 24.20 10.38 -2.86
C ARG A 350 24.60 8.93 -3.05
N ASP A 351 25.69 8.52 -2.41
CA ASP A 351 26.17 7.14 -2.45
C ASP A 351 25.13 6.18 -1.83
N ALA A 352 24.46 6.61 -0.76
CA ALA A 352 23.33 5.91 -0.18
C ALA A 352 22.13 5.79 -1.15
N ALA A 353 21.70 6.89 -1.79
CA ALA A 353 20.60 6.85 -2.76
C ALA A 353 20.89 5.94 -3.97
N ARG A 354 22.14 5.94 -4.45
CA ARG A 354 22.60 5.05 -5.54
C ARG A 354 22.62 3.59 -5.11
N SER A 355 23.12 3.32 -3.91
CA SER A 355 23.14 1.98 -3.32
C SER A 355 21.72 1.45 -3.14
N GLU A 356 20.79 2.30 -2.66
CA GLU A 356 19.38 1.96 -2.57
C GLU A 356 18.79 1.59 -3.93
N SER A 357 18.98 2.47 -4.92
CA SER A 357 18.48 2.25 -6.26
C SER A 357 19.01 0.94 -6.85
N LYS A 358 20.30 0.65 -6.66
CA LYS A 358 20.92 -0.59 -7.15
C LYS A 358 20.25 -1.83 -6.56
N VAL A 359 20.22 -1.97 -5.23
CA VAL A 359 19.75 -3.22 -4.61
C VAL A 359 18.26 -3.50 -4.85
N ARG A 360 17.44 -2.45 -5.02
CA ARG A 360 16.03 -2.61 -5.42
C ARG A 360 15.89 -3.06 -6.87
N ARG A 361 16.72 -2.53 -7.76
CA ARG A 361 16.75 -2.97 -9.17
C ARG A 361 17.22 -4.41 -9.27
N ASP A 362 18.24 -4.83 -8.51
CA ASP A 362 18.72 -6.20 -8.55
C ASP A 362 17.58 -7.22 -8.26
N VAL A 363 16.71 -6.94 -7.27
CA VAL A 363 15.52 -7.77 -6.98
C VAL A 363 14.50 -7.74 -8.13
N ARG A 364 14.18 -6.55 -8.65
CA ARG A 364 13.25 -6.39 -9.77
C ARG A 364 13.76 -7.13 -11.00
N ASP A 365 15.01 -6.90 -11.38
CA ASP A 365 15.61 -7.42 -12.61
C ASP A 365 15.69 -8.95 -12.53
N ALA A 366 16.00 -9.53 -11.36
CA ALA A 366 15.90 -10.98 -11.14
C ALA A 366 14.49 -11.52 -11.41
N ASN A 367 13.43 -10.81 -11.00
CA ASN A 367 12.05 -11.18 -11.32
C ASN A 367 11.75 -11.05 -12.82
N LEU A 368 12.17 -9.96 -13.47
CA LEU A 368 11.85 -9.72 -14.88
C LEU A 368 12.58 -10.70 -15.81
N GLU A 369 13.87 -10.96 -15.55
CA GLU A 369 14.65 -11.96 -16.30
C GLU A 369 14.06 -13.36 -16.18
N ALA A 370 13.47 -13.69 -15.01
CA ALA A 370 12.80 -14.97 -14.80
C ALA A 370 11.51 -15.09 -15.61
N ILE A 371 10.77 -14.00 -15.85
CA ILE A 371 9.58 -14.01 -16.71
C ILE A 371 9.98 -14.50 -18.11
N ASP A 372 10.98 -13.90 -18.73
CA ASP A 372 11.36 -14.25 -20.09
C ASP A 372 11.98 -15.64 -20.18
N SER A 373 12.81 -16.00 -19.21
CA SER A 373 13.46 -17.32 -19.14
C SER A 373 12.44 -18.45 -18.98
N ILE A 374 11.44 -18.27 -18.11
CA ILE A 374 10.40 -19.28 -17.86
C ILE A 374 9.39 -19.31 -19.01
N ALA A 375 9.00 -18.15 -19.56
CA ALA A 375 8.11 -18.08 -20.73
C ALA A 375 8.65 -18.90 -21.90
N ALA A 376 9.96 -18.81 -22.18
CA ALA A 376 10.60 -19.59 -23.24
C ALA A 376 10.53 -21.11 -23.02
N LEU A 377 10.41 -21.56 -21.76
CA LEU A 377 10.37 -22.97 -21.36
C LEU A 377 8.94 -23.53 -21.23
N LEU A 378 7.91 -22.67 -21.31
CA LEU A 378 6.50 -23.04 -21.27
C LEU A 378 5.90 -23.31 -22.66
N GLY A 379 6.66 -23.12 -23.74
CA GLY A 379 6.20 -23.41 -25.10
C GLY A 379 4.99 -22.55 -25.50
N GLU A 380 3.88 -23.19 -25.89
CA GLU A 380 2.66 -22.51 -26.35
C GLU A 380 2.01 -21.63 -25.26
N GLN A 381 2.21 -21.95 -23.99
CA GLN A 381 1.68 -21.16 -22.85
C GLN A 381 2.57 -19.97 -22.50
N GLY A 382 3.74 -19.83 -23.13
CA GLY A 382 4.75 -18.84 -22.77
C GLY A 382 4.27 -17.39 -22.88
N ASP A 383 3.52 -17.06 -23.94
CA ASP A 383 3.02 -15.69 -24.15
C ASP A 383 1.91 -15.32 -23.15
N GLU A 384 1.04 -16.28 -22.81
CA GLU A 384 -0.01 -16.10 -21.80
C GLU A 384 0.59 -15.91 -20.41
N PHE A 385 1.57 -16.74 -20.05
CA PHE A 385 2.35 -16.60 -18.82
C PHE A 385 3.05 -15.24 -18.74
N ARG A 386 3.73 -14.85 -19.82
CA ARG A 386 4.43 -13.55 -19.89
C ARG A 386 3.45 -12.40 -19.66
N LEU A 387 2.29 -12.42 -20.32
CA LEU A 387 1.25 -11.40 -20.13
C LEU A 387 0.69 -11.39 -18.70
N ALA A 388 0.44 -12.56 -18.09
CA ALA A 388 -0.02 -12.68 -16.71
C ALA A 388 1.00 -12.11 -15.71
N ALA A 389 2.28 -12.41 -15.91
CA ALA A 389 3.37 -11.87 -15.10
C ALA A 389 3.49 -10.34 -15.25
N TRP A 390 3.46 -9.82 -16.48
CA TRP A 390 3.51 -8.38 -16.74
C TRP A 390 2.33 -7.61 -16.15
N LYS A 391 1.12 -8.17 -16.20
CA LYS A 391 -0.06 -7.59 -15.55
C LYS A 391 0.13 -7.42 -14.04
N LYS A 392 0.77 -8.39 -13.37
CA LYS A 392 1.09 -8.31 -11.94
C LYS A 392 2.27 -7.38 -11.65
N ALA A 393 3.30 -7.36 -12.51
CA ALA A 393 4.48 -6.51 -12.35
C ALA A 393 4.22 -5.02 -12.62
N PHE A 394 3.40 -4.71 -13.63
CA PHE A 394 3.10 -3.34 -14.09
C PHE A 394 1.59 -3.08 -14.11
N PRO A 395 0.90 -3.13 -12.95
CA PRO A 395 -0.55 -3.03 -12.89
C PRO A 395 -1.09 -1.67 -13.38
N ARG A 396 -0.24 -0.63 -13.42
CA ARG A 396 -0.61 0.68 -13.95
C ARG A 396 -0.55 0.75 -15.47
N VAL A 397 0.30 -0.06 -16.10
CA VAL A 397 0.46 -0.15 -17.55
C VAL A 397 -0.67 -1.01 -18.11
N TYR A 398 -0.82 -2.24 -17.62
CA TYR A 398 -1.80 -3.21 -18.12
C TYR A 398 -3.19 -3.08 -17.49
N ARG A 399 -3.56 -1.88 -17.05
CA ARG A 399 -4.88 -1.65 -16.48
C ARG A 399 -5.92 -1.64 -17.59
N GLN A 400 -7.05 -2.32 -17.37
CA GLN A 400 -8.19 -2.25 -18.28
C GLN A 400 -8.53 -0.80 -18.65
N THR A 401 -8.52 -0.52 -19.94
CA THR A 401 -8.72 0.80 -20.53
C THR A 401 -10.19 1.21 -20.48
N SER A 402 -10.49 2.46 -20.82
CA SER A 402 -11.88 2.93 -20.95
C SER A 402 -12.57 2.33 -22.18
N PHE A 403 -11.83 2.09 -23.25
CA PHE A 403 -12.35 1.47 -24.46
C PHE A 403 -12.68 -0.02 -24.25
N GLU A 404 -11.80 -0.80 -23.61
CA GLU A 404 -12.11 -2.20 -23.23
C GLU A 404 -13.40 -2.30 -22.39
N ARG A 405 -13.60 -1.35 -21.45
CA ARG A 405 -14.85 -1.29 -20.67
C ARG A 405 -16.08 -0.97 -21.51
N ALA A 406 -15.92 -0.21 -22.60
CA ALA A 406 -17.02 0.08 -23.53
C ALA A 406 -17.37 -1.16 -24.34
N LEU A 407 -16.39 -1.91 -24.86
CA LEU A 407 -16.60 -3.19 -25.54
C LEU A 407 -17.32 -4.21 -24.63
N ASP A 408 -16.88 -4.33 -23.38
CA ASP A 408 -17.55 -5.16 -22.36
C ASP A 408 -19.00 -4.74 -22.09
N ALA A 409 -19.31 -3.46 -22.22
CA ALA A 409 -20.67 -2.95 -22.03
C ALA A 409 -21.56 -3.28 -23.23
N VAL A 410 -21.04 -3.11 -24.45
CA VAL A 410 -21.72 -3.49 -25.71
C VAL A 410 -22.14 -4.96 -25.69
N ARG A 411 -21.24 -5.86 -25.28
CA ARG A 411 -21.52 -7.30 -25.17
C ARG A 411 -22.63 -7.65 -24.17
N LYS A 412 -22.97 -6.74 -23.26
CA LYS A 412 -24.01 -6.93 -22.23
C LYS A 412 -25.35 -6.29 -22.62
N ILE A 413 -25.42 -5.57 -23.73
CA ILE A 413 -26.67 -5.00 -24.23
C ILE A 413 -27.55 -6.15 -24.75
N GLU A 414 -28.77 -6.22 -24.24
CA GLU A 414 -29.74 -7.23 -24.70
C GLU A 414 -30.22 -6.91 -26.11
N GLY A 415 -30.19 -7.91 -27.00
CA GLY A 415 -30.76 -7.80 -28.35
C GLY A 415 -29.88 -7.08 -29.38
N ILE A 416 -28.60 -6.86 -29.08
CA ILE A 416 -27.65 -6.30 -30.04
C ILE A 416 -27.50 -7.22 -31.27
N ASP A 417 -27.34 -6.60 -32.45
CA ASP A 417 -27.20 -7.32 -33.71
C ASP A 417 -25.95 -8.22 -33.69
N PRO A 418 -26.06 -9.53 -33.99
CA PRO A 418 -24.90 -10.44 -34.07
C PRO A 418 -23.80 -9.97 -35.03
N LEU A 419 -24.14 -9.25 -36.11
CA LEU A 419 -23.16 -8.70 -37.04
C LEU A 419 -22.36 -7.54 -36.44
N VAL A 420 -23.00 -6.75 -35.57
CA VAL A 420 -22.32 -5.71 -34.79
C VAL A 420 -21.34 -6.37 -33.82
N LEU A 421 -21.72 -7.44 -33.15
CA LEU A 421 -20.81 -8.19 -32.27
C LEU A 421 -19.58 -8.74 -33.01
N GLU A 422 -19.75 -9.32 -34.20
CA GLU A 422 -18.60 -9.77 -35.02
C GLU A 422 -17.66 -8.62 -35.38
N THR A 423 -18.22 -7.44 -35.65
CA THR A 423 -17.44 -6.24 -35.98
C THR A 423 -16.72 -5.68 -34.75
N VAL A 424 -17.37 -5.73 -33.58
CA VAL A 424 -16.81 -5.38 -32.26
C VAL A 424 -15.63 -6.29 -31.92
N ASP A 425 -15.74 -7.59 -32.16
CA ASP A 425 -14.64 -8.55 -31.91
C ASP A 425 -13.42 -8.27 -32.81
N ARG A 426 -13.65 -7.88 -34.07
CA ARG A 426 -12.56 -7.47 -34.97
C ARG A 426 -11.91 -6.16 -34.52
N LEU A 427 -12.72 -5.17 -34.14
CA LEU A 427 -12.24 -3.90 -33.61
C LEU A 427 -11.44 -4.09 -32.31
N GLU A 428 -11.88 -5.00 -31.44
CA GLU A 428 -11.14 -5.37 -30.23
C GLU A 428 -9.79 -6.00 -30.58
N ALA A 429 -9.74 -6.93 -31.54
CA ALA A 429 -8.48 -7.56 -31.95
C ALA A 429 -7.46 -6.54 -32.51
N ASP A 430 -7.92 -5.60 -33.35
CA ASP A 430 -7.09 -4.53 -33.91
C ASP A 430 -6.62 -3.55 -32.82
N TYR A 431 -7.51 -3.21 -31.88
CA TYR A 431 -7.19 -2.36 -30.73
C TYR A 431 -6.18 -3.02 -29.79
N LEU A 432 -6.37 -4.30 -29.44
CA LEU A 432 -5.48 -5.04 -28.55
C LEU A 432 -4.08 -5.20 -29.13
N THR A 433 -3.96 -5.31 -30.46
CA THR A 433 -2.65 -5.35 -31.15
C THR A 433 -1.90 -4.02 -30.94
N GLN A 434 -2.56 -2.89 -31.21
CA GLN A 434 -1.95 -1.56 -31.01
C GLN A 434 -1.70 -1.27 -29.52
N LEU A 435 -2.61 -1.71 -28.65
CA LEU A 435 -2.45 -1.56 -27.20
C LEU A 435 -1.25 -2.37 -26.68
N ALA A 436 -0.95 -3.54 -27.26
CA ALA A 436 0.20 -4.33 -26.87
C ALA A 436 1.52 -3.59 -27.11
N GLU A 437 1.66 -2.90 -28.26
CA GLU A 437 2.81 -2.04 -28.56
C GLU A 437 2.93 -0.89 -27.55
N LEU A 438 1.82 -0.19 -27.27
CA LEU A 438 1.79 0.88 -26.26
C LEU A 438 2.13 0.39 -24.85
N HIS A 439 1.69 -0.81 -24.46
CA HIS A 439 2.01 -1.41 -23.18
C HIS A 439 3.51 -1.71 -23.04
N GLU A 440 4.13 -2.24 -24.10
CA GLU A 440 5.57 -2.47 -24.13
C GLU A 440 6.35 -1.16 -23.97
N GLU A 441 6.03 -0.14 -24.76
CA GLU A 441 6.68 1.17 -24.65
C GLU A 441 6.47 1.80 -23.25
N ALA A 442 5.25 1.70 -22.71
CA ALA A 442 4.93 2.24 -21.38
C ALA A 442 5.68 1.52 -20.26
N ARG A 443 5.90 0.20 -20.38
CA ARG A 443 6.70 -0.59 -19.44
C ARG A 443 8.16 -0.12 -19.46
N ASP A 444 8.74 0.02 -20.65
CA ASP A 444 10.14 0.41 -20.80
C ASP A 444 10.38 1.85 -20.31
N ALA A 445 9.46 2.77 -20.65
CA ALA A 445 9.46 4.14 -20.13
C ALA A 445 9.31 4.17 -18.60
N THR A 446 8.49 3.28 -18.02
CA THR A 446 8.35 3.16 -16.56
C THR A 446 9.67 2.74 -15.91
N LEU A 447 10.37 1.74 -16.47
CA LEU A 447 11.66 1.27 -15.95
C LEU A 447 12.73 2.36 -16.00
N LYS A 448 12.78 3.14 -17.09
CA LYS A 448 13.69 4.28 -17.25
C LYS A 448 13.37 5.40 -16.27
N GLN A 449 12.09 5.74 -16.11
CA GLN A 449 11.69 6.80 -15.18
C GLN A 449 11.99 6.42 -13.72
N GLU A 450 11.75 5.16 -13.33
CA GLU A 450 12.05 4.67 -11.98
C GLU A 450 13.55 4.72 -11.64
N LEU A 451 14.43 4.57 -12.65
CA LEU A 451 15.88 4.71 -12.50
C LEU A 451 16.27 6.14 -12.10
N GLU A 452 15.71 7.13 -12.80
CA GLU A 452 16.01 8.56 -12.60
C GLU A 452 15.39 9.10 -11.30
N GLN A 453 14.23 8.56 -10.89
CA GLN A 453 13.48 9.01 -9.72
C GLN A 453 14.23 8.93 -8.39
N PHE A 454 15.24 8.08 -8.21
CA PHE A 454 15.99 8.01 -6.95
C PHE A 454 16.92 9.22 -6.78
N GLU A 455 17.69 9.56 -7.82
CA GLU A 455 18.55 10.74 -7.80
C GLU A 455 17.71 12.03 -7.82
N GLU A 456 16.62 12.07 -8.61
CA GLU A 456 15.70 13.21 -8.61
C GLU A 456 15.07 13.44 -7.23
N ARG A 457 14.60 12.38 -6.55
CA ARG A 457 14.02 12.52 -5.20
C ARG A 457 15.03 13.06 -4.20
N PHE A 458 16.29 12.61 -4.28
CA PHE A 458 17.37 13.14 -3.44
C PHE A 458 17.61 14.63 -3.73
N ASN A 459 17.75 15.01 -4.99
CA ASN A 459 17.96 16.41 -5.39
C ASN A 459 16.78 17.29 -4.94
N GLN A 460 15.54 16.86 -5.21
CA GLN A 460 14.33 17.57 -4.77
C GLN A 460 14.21 17.68 -3.24
N MET A 461 14.72 16.71 -2.48
CA MET A 461 14.77 16.79 -1.03
C MET A 461 15.79 17.84 -0.57
N ARG A 462 16.96 17.89 -1.21
CA ARG A 462 18.02 18.85 -0.93
C ARG A 462 17.62 20.28 -1.31
N ASP A 463 17.02 20.46 -2.48
CA ASP A 463 16.52 21.76 -2.95
C ASP A 463 15.46 22.29 -1.97
N ARG A 464 14.57 21.41 -1.47
CA ARG A 464 13.61 21.74 -0.41
C ARG A 464 14.27 22.11 0.91
N MET A 465 15.36 21.44 1.31
CA MET A 465 16.11 21.79 2.53
C MET A 465 16.84 23.13 2.39
N ASN A 466 17.31 23.45 1.18
CA ASN A 466 17.96 24.72 0.86
C ASN A 466 16.96 25.88 0.64
N GLY A 467 15.66 25.63 0.78
CA GLY A 467 14.61 26.64 0.61
C GLY A 467 14.28 26.98 -0.84
N GLU A 468 14.83 26.24 -1.81
CA GLU A 468 14.54 26.41 -3.22
C GLU A 468 13.15 25.85 -3.54
N ARG A 469 12.27 26.71 -4.08
CA ARG A 469 10.96 26.28 -4.56
C ARG A 469 11.08 25.84 -6.01
N GLN A 470 10.88 24.55 -6.26
CA GLN A 470 10.69 24.07 -7.61
C GLN A 470 9.34 24.60 -8.13
N ARG A 471 9.36 25.38 -9.22
CA ARG A 471 8.18 25.54 -10.07
C ARG A 471 7.96 24.23 -10.80
N SER A 472 6.73 23.72 -10.75
CA SER A 472 6.33 22.45 -11.35
C SER A 472 5.99 22.64 -12.84
N ASP A 473 6.88 23.25 -13.61
CA ASP A 473 6.86 23.13 -15.07
C ASP A 473 7.89 22.06 -15.42
N ARG A 474 7.52 20.80 -15.18
CA ARG A 474 8.32 19.66 -15.64
C ARG A 474 8.00 19.44 -17.11
N ASP A 475 9.02 19.28 -17.93
CA ASP A 475 8.86 18.84 -19.31
C ASP A 475 8.08 17.51 -19.37
N PRO A 476 7.22 17.30 -20.38
CA PRO A 476 6.54 16.04 -20.58
C PRO A 476 7.52 14.87 -20.57
N THR A 477 7.17 13.80 -19.85
CA THR A 477 7.99 12.58 -19.87
C THR A 477 7.59 11.67 -21.03
N GLU A 478 8.45 10.74 -21.43
CA GLU A 478 8.11 9.68 -22.40
C GLU A 478 6.81 8.95 -22.01
N LEU A 479 6.61 8.70 -20.71
CA LEU A 479 5.39 8.08 -20.21
C LEU A 479 4.14 8.96 -20.39
N ASP A 480 4.29 10.28 -20.37
CA ASP A 480 3.18 11.21 -20.62
C ASP A 480 2.81 11.25 -22.11
N GLU A 481 3.80 11.21 -23.00
CA GLU A 481 3.60 11.09 -24.46
C GLU A 481 2.90 9.77 -24.81
N ILE A 482 3.35 8.65 -24.23
CA ILE A 482 2.73 7.33 -24.45
C ILE A 482 1.27 7.32 -23.97
N ARG A 483 0.98 7.97 -22.83
CA ARG A 483 -0.40 8.13 -22.33
C ARG A 483 -1.26 8.99 -23.23
N GLU A 484 -0.67 9.98 -23.91
CA GLU A 484 -1.39 10.80 -24.88
C GLU A 484 -1.78 9.98 -26.09
N ARG A 485 -0.85 9.23 -26.69
CA ARG A 485 -1.16 8.30 -27.79
C ARG A 485 -2.19 7.23 -27.39
N LEU A 486 -2.14 6.73 -26.15
CA LEU A 486 -3.18 5.81 -25.65
C LEU A 486 -4.56 6.48 -25.63
N ARG A 487 -4.65 7.74 -25.20
CA ARG A 487 -5.93 8.47 -25.21
C ARG A 487 -6.44 8.70 -26.63
N GLU A 488 -5.55 8.99 -27.58
CA GLU A 488 -5.90 9.13 -28.99
C GLU A 488 -6.42 7.80 -29.56
N LEU A 489 -5.69 6.70 -29.36
CA LEU A 489 -6.13 5.37 -29.76
C LEU A 489 -7.49 5.00 -29.15
N GLU A 490 -7.70 5.28 -27.87
CA GLU A 490 -8.99 5.06 -27.20
C GLU A 490 -10.12 5.92 -27.80
N ALA A 491 -9.84 7.18 -28.15
CA ALA A 491 -10.82 8.10 -28.72
C ALA A 491 -11.24 7.65 -30.12
N ASP A 492 -10.27 7.36 -30.99
CA ASP A 492 -10.51 6.95 -32.38
C ASP A 492 -11.24 5.59 -32.45
N SER A 493 -10.83 4.65 -31.60
CA SER A 493 -11.48 3.34 -31.51
C SER A 493 -12.91 3.46 -30.97
N ARG A 494 -13.13 4.37 -30.01
CA ARG A 494 -14.46 4.64 -29.46
C ARG A 494 -15.38 5.29 -30.48
N GLU A 495 -14.89 6.25 -31.27
CA GLU A 495 -15.67 6.86 -32.35
C GLU A 495 -16.10 5.80 -33.37
N THR A 496 -15.19 4.90 -33.73
CA THR A 496 -15.49 3.77 -34.62
C THR A 496 -16.57 2.86 -34.05
N LEU A 497 -16.49 2.52 -32.75
CA LEU A 497 -17.51 1.72 -32.07
C LEU A 497 -18.88 2.42 -32.04
N GLU A 498 -18.92 3.70 -31.66
CA GLU A 498 -20.16 4.48 -31.56
C GLU A 498 -20.84 4.64 -32.93
N SER A 499 -20.09 4.67 -34.04
CA SER A 499 -20.65 4.73 -35.40
C SER A 499 -21.48 3.49 -35.80
N MET A 500 -21.29 2.37 -35.11
CA MET A 500 -21.97 1.09 -35.37
C MET A 500 -23.19 0.88 -34.47
N LEU A 501 -23.41 1.75 -33.49
CA LEU A 501 -24.43 1.61 -32.46
C LEU A 501 -25.55 2.64 -32.62
N THR A 502 -26.73 2.30 -32.12
CA THR A 502 -27.85 3.26 -32.02
C THR A 502 -27.63 4.25 -30.87
N PRO A 503 -28.26 5.45 -30.90
CA PRO A 503 -28.17 6.41 -29.81
C PRO A 503 -28.57 5.83 -28.44
N GLU A 504 -29.55 4.94 -28.41
CA GLU A 504 -30.02 4.26 -27.20
C GLU A 504 -29.00 3.26 -26.65
N GLU A 505 -28.23 2.60 -27.51
CA GLU A 505 -27.12 1.71 -27.13
C GLU A 505 -25.91 2.51 -26.66
N ILE A 506 -25.57 3.61 -27.35
CA ILE A 506 -24.48 4.53 -26.96
C ILE A 506 -24.73 5.09 -25.55
N ALA A 507 -25.98 5.44 -25.22
CA ALA A 507 -26.37 5.94 -23.91
C ALA A 507 -26.12 4.93 -22.76
N GLN A 508 -26.00 3.64 -23.07
CA GLN A 508 -25.71 2.58 -22.10
C GLN A 508 -24.20 2.37 -21.87
N LEU A 509 -23.34 2.99 -22.68
CA LEU A 509 -21.89 2.84 -22.57
C LEU A 509 -21.33 3.66 -21.40
N PRO A 510 -20.27 3.17 -20.72
CA PRO A 510 -19.55 3.97 -19.74
C PRO A 510 -18.94 5.19 -20.42
N ARG A 511 -19.02 6.36 -19.77
CA ARG A 511 -18.41 7.59 -20.30
C ARG A 511 -16.88 7.49 -20.30
N ALA A 512 -16.25 8.07 -21.32
CA ALA A 512 -14.80 8.24 -21.33
C ALA A 512 -14.38 9.03 -20.08
N GLY A 513 -13.61 8.39 -19.19
CA GLY A 513 -13.18 8.98 -17.92
C GLY A 513 -13.90 8.50 -16.64
N ASP A 514 -14.90 7.61 -16.73
CA ASP A 514 -15.49 6.96 -15.55
C ASP A 514 -14.49 5.96 -14.91
N ARG A 515 -13.47 6.50 -14.24
CA ARG A 515 -12.70 5.74 -13.25
C ARG A 515 -13.60 5.56 -12.04
N ARG A 516 -13.76 4.30 -11.63
CA ARG A 516 -14.38 3.83 -10.37
C ARG A 516 -13.70 4.44 -9.12
N GLY A 517 -13.89 5.74 -8.93
CA GLY A 517 -13.79 6.52 -7.71
C GLY A 517 -15.07 7.36 -7.71
N GLY A 518 -15.94 7.12 -6.73
CA GLY A 518 -17.37 7.48 -6.77
C GLY A 518 -17.67 8.88 -7.29
N PRO A 519 -18.88 9.09 -7.85
CA PRO A 519 -19.23 10.28 -8.60
C PRO A 519 -18.75 11.53 -7.86
N ARG A 520 -17.86 12.29 -8.50
CA ARG A 520 -17.67 13.69 -8.12
C ARG A 520 -19.00 14.35 -8.43
N ASN A 521 -19.79 14.43 -7.37
CA ASN A 521 -21.13 15.00 -7.29
C ASN A 521 -21.13 16.48 -7.67
N ASP A 522 -20.88 16.81 -8.93
CA ASP A 522 -21.13 18.17 -9.43
C ASP A 522 -22.64 18.36 -9.65
N GLU A 523 -23.36 17.33 -10.09
CA GLU A 523 -24.84 17.34 -10.16
C GLU A 523 -25.50 17.39 -8.76
N GLN A 524 -25.05 16.58 -7.79
CA GLN A 524 -25.57 16.68 -6.42
C GLN A 524 -25.13 17.97 -5.70
N ARG A 525 -24.01 18.60 -6.06
CA ARG A 525 -23.64 19.94 -5.56
C ARG A 525 -24.49 21.03 -6.19
N GLY A 526 -24.83 20.90 -7.47
CA GLY A 526 -25.83 21.74 -8.15
C GLY A 526 -27.18 21.63 -7.46
N ASP A 527 -27.69 20.41 -7.30
CA ASP A 527 -28.96 20.11 -6.62
C ASP A 527 -28.97 20.52 -5.15
N MET A 528 -27.84 20.39 -4.44
CA MET A 528 -27.75 20.79 -3.04
C MET A 528 -27.62 22.30 -2.90
N ARG A 529 -26.89 22.98 -3.81
CA ARG A 529 -26.82 24.44 -3.87
C ARG A 529 -28.20 25.02 -4.20
N GLN A 530 -28.90 24.44 -5.16
CA GLN A 530 -30.22 24.89 -5.59
C GLN A 530 -31.27 24.68 -4.49
N ARG A 531 -31.27 23.52 -3.81
CA ARG A 531 -32.15 23.28 -2.64
C ARG A 531 -31.84 24.16 -1.43
N VAL A 532 -30.61 24.64 -1.29
CA VAL A 532 -30.23 25.59 -0.23
C VAL A 532 -30.65 27.01 -0.63
N ILE A 533 -30.44 27.41 -1.89
CA ILE A 533 -30.93 28.69 -2.42
C ILE A 533 -32.45 28.75 -2.30
N GLU A 534 -33.20 27.78 -2.82
CA GLU A 534 -34.67 27.73 -2.70
C GLU A 534 -35.22 27.79 -1.27
N ARG A 535 -34.39 27.44 -0.26
CA ARG A 535 -34.80 27.42 1.15
C ARG A 535 -34.38 28.67 1.92
N PHE A 536 -33.26 29.29 1.56
CA PHE A 536 -32.64 30.36 2.35
C PHE A 536 -32.52 31.70 1.59
N ASP A 537 -32.67 31.69 0.27
CA ASP A 537 -32.77 32.88 -0.57
C ASP A 537 -34.15 33.52 -0.38
N ARG A 538 -34.25 34.37 0.65
CA ARG A 538 -35.49 35.09 0.99
C ARG A 538 -35.71 36.29 0.09
N ASN A 539 -34.63 36.84 -0.45
CA ASN A 539 -34.67 38.02 -1.28
C ASN A 539 -34.94 37.68 -2.78
N GLY A 540 -34.82 36.41 -3.16
CA GLY A 540 -35.15 35.86 -4.48
C GLY A 540 -34.14 36.22 -5.57
N ASP A 541 -32.90 36.54 -5.21
CA ASP A 541 -31.88 37.01 -6.15
C ASP A 541 -31.05 35.88 -6.80
N GLY A 542 -31.30 34.62 -6.41
CA GLY A 542 -30.61 33.45 -6.95
C GLY A 542 -29.22 33.21 -6.33
N GLU A 543 -28.83 34.03 -5.37
CA GLU A 543 -27.66 33.87 -4.52
C GLU A 543 -28.08 33.89 -3.04
N LEU A 544 -27.11 33.77 -2.13
CA LEU A 544 -27.39 33.93 -0.70
C LEU A 544 -26.57 35.12 -0.23
N ASP A 545 -27.17 36.06 0.48
CA ASP A 545 -26.42 37.14 1.11
C ASP A 545 -25.68 36.66 2.38
N ALA A 546 -24.92 37.55 3.02
CA ALA A 546 -24.14 37.20 4.21
C ALA A 546 -25.01 36.71 5.39
N SER A 547 -26.22 37.25 5.54
CA SER A 547 -27.18 36.86 6.58
C SER A 547 -27.82 35.50 6.28
N GLU A 548 -28.22 35.28 5.02
CA GLU A 548 -28.83 34.04 4.55
C GLU A 548 -27.84 32.87 4.58
N ARG A 549 -26.57 33.13 4.27
CA ARG A 549 -25.48 32.14 4.41
C ARG A 549 -25.24 31.74 5.86
N GLU A 550 -25.34 32.68 6.80
CA GLU A 550 -25.14 32.40 8.22
C GLU A 550 -26.29 31.53 8.77
N GLU A 551 -27.52 31.81 8.36
CA GLU A 551 -28.71 31.02 8.72
C GLU A 551 -28.64 29.60 8.12
N ALA A 552 -28.25 29.47 6.86
CA ALA A 552 -28.04 28.18 6.20
C ALA A 552 -26.94 27.33 6.88
N MET A 553 -25.82 27.95 7.29
CA MET A 553 -24.76 27.26 8.02
C MET A 553 -25.19 26.84 9.43
N ARG A 554 -26.00 27.66 10.12
CA ARG A 554 -26.51 27.34 11.46
C ARG A 554 -27.47 26.14 11.43
N GLU A 555 -28.34 26.05 10.44
CA GLU A 555 -29.25 24.90 10.26
C GLU A 555 -28.48 23.61 9.89
N MET A 556 -27.50 23.70 8.99
CA MET A 556 -26.66 22.56 8.60
C MET A 556 -25.83 22.01 9.78
N ARG A 557 -25.33 22.91 10.65
CA ARG A 557 -24.59 22.55 11.86
C ARG A 557 -25.48 21.84 12.89
N ASN A 558 -26.73 22.27 13.03
CA ASN A 558 -27.70 21.62 13.91
C ASN A 558 -28.13 20.23 13.41
N ARG A 559 -28.18 20.00 12.09
CA ARG A 559 -28.49 18.68 11.51
C ARG A 559 -27.38 17.64 11.64
N ARG A 560 -26.11 18.05 11.66
CA ARG A 560 -24.96 17.12 11.85
C ARG A 560 -24.74 16.70 13.31
N GLY A 561 -25.42 17.33 14.26
CA GLY A 561 -25.22 17.14 15.70
C GLY A 561 -26.18 16.17 16.41
N ASN A 562 -27.10 15.47 15.71
CA ASN A 562 -28.10 14.64 16.40
C ASN A 562 -28.43 13.34 15.64
N PRO A 563 -27.88 12.17 16.02
CA PRO A 563 -28.21 10.89 15.42
C PRO A 563 -29.27 10.15 16.24
N GLU A 564 -30.46 10.73 16.45
CA GLU A 564 -31.64 9.96 16.90
C GLU A 564 -32.91 10.82 16.89
N ARG A 565 -33.88 10.41 16.07
CA ARG A 565 -35.36 10.57 16.15
C ARG A 565 -35.97 10.94 14.80
N GLY A 566 -36.71 10.00 14.24
CA GLY A 566 -37.58 10.21 13.09
C GLY A 566 -38.36 8.96 12.71
N ILE A 567 -39.29 8.51 13.57
CA ILE A 567 -40.48 7.76 13.12
C ILE A 567 -41.65 8.74 13.29
N PRO A 568 -42.39 9.10 12.22
CA PRO A 568 -43.60 9.90 12.34
C PRO A 568 -44.73 9.06 12.92
N ALA A 569 -45.53 9.68 13.76
CA ALA A 569 -46.81 9.14 14.18
C ALA A 569 -47.77 9.12 12.98
N GLU A 570 -48.25 7.92 12.65
CA GLU A 570 -49.68 7.58 12.51
C GLU A 570 -49.86 6.07 12.70
#